data_AF-A0A943JD81-F1
#
_entry.id   AF-A0A943JD81-F1
#
_cell.length_a   1.000
_cell.length_b   1.000
_cell.length_c   1.000
_cell.angle_alpha   90.00
_cell.angle_beta   90.00
_cell.angle_gamma   90.00
#
_symmetry.space_group_name_H-M   'P 1'
#
loop_
_entity.id
_entity.type
_entity.pdbx_description
1 polymer ?
#
loop_
_entity_poly.entity_id
_entity_poly.type
_entity_poly.pdbx_seq_one_letter_code
_entity_poly.pdbx_strand_id
1 'polypeptide(L)'
;MTIVKQFTIIPIEACRYFNPKQLYLLAGLYINAYPQRESNYMTTDTTISQLSELTGVSTDYIKDSFIPRLKELEDKGYRVETIQQQREIRRNIYYLPNPPKNFRIIWAELFSDSSLSPEEKGVMIGLYCLCVNKEFRVDLSDKAIYSHLDMAKNTYKKYRDLLIEKKVIWSSYDVPMALAWTEHMESKVLLYPHLGHDTWIDKVISHVPDDDEIKHYLDTINDE
;
A
#
# COMPACT_ATOMS: atom_id res chain seq x y z
N MET A 1 21.26 -4.63 14.29
CA MET A 1 19.88 -4.18 13.98
C MET A 1 20.00 -3.12 12.91
N THR A 2 19.67 -3.46 11.66
CA THR A 2 19.72 -2.49 10.56
C THR A 2 18.61 -1.47 10.80
N ILE A 3 18.91 -0.18 10.79
CA ILE A 3 17.91 0.87 10.98
C ILE A 3 16.95 0.82 9.78
N VAL A 4 15.71 0.42 10.05
CA VAL A 4 14.60 0.47 9.10
C VAL A 4 14.15 1.92 9.02
N LYS A 5 13.86 2.43 7.81
CA LYS A 5 13.30 3.79 7.68
C LYS A 5 11.98 3.90 8.45
N GLN A 6 11.63 5.10 8.92
CA GLN A 6 10.33 5.32 9.59
C GLN A 6 9.15 5.19 8.64
N PHE A 7 9.36 5.49 7.35
CA PHE A 7 8.37 5.29 6.32
C PHE A 7 9.04 4.89 5.01
N THR A 8 8.21 4.41 4.10
CA THR A 8 8.60 4.05 2.74
C THR A 8 7.68 4.66 1.70
N ILE A 9 8.13 4.66 0.46
CA ILE A 9 7.31 4.99 -0.70
C ILE A 9 6.93 3.72 -1.47
N ILE A 10 5.80 3.78 -2.17
CA ILE A 10 5.38 2.81 -3.19
C ILE A 10 4.92 3.58 -4.43
N PRO A 11 5.51 3.34 -5.62
CA PRO A 11 5.00 3.89 -6.87
C PRO A 11 3.55 3.43 -7.09
N ILE A 12 2.65 4.36 -7.43
CA ILE A 12 1.22 4.03 -7.61
C ILE A 12 1.03 2.92 -8.65
N GLU A 13 1.80 2.95 -9.74
CA GLU A 13 1.69 1.94 -10.80
C GLU A 13 2.08 0.52 -10.36
N ALA A 14 2.81 0.37 -9.26
CA ALA A 14 3.19 -0.95 -8.75
C ALA A 14 1.96 -1.84 -8.54
N CYS A 15 0.81 -1.24 -8.16
CA CYS A 15 -0.43 -1.99 -7.94
C CYS A 15 -0.99 -2.66 -9.20
N ARG A 16 -0.51 -2.29 -10.39
CA ARG A 16 -0.87 -2.92 -11.67
C ARG A 16 0.06 -4.07 -12.05
N TYR A 17 1.23 -4.15 -11.41
CA TYR A 17 2.28 -5.10 -11.77
C TYR A 17 2.42 -6.24 -10.77
N PHE A 18 2.10 -5.99 -9.51
CA PHE A 18 2.21 -6.96 -8.43
C PHE A 18 0.84 -7.30 -7.87
N ASN A 19 0.62 -8.58 -7.61
CA ASN A 19 -0.55 -8.99 -6.84
C ASN A 19 -0.42 -8.48 -5.38
N PRO A 20 -1.50 -8.50 -4.57
CA PRO A 20 -1.50 -7.94 -3.22
C PRO A 20 -0.36 -8.44 -2.33
N LYS A 21 -0.12 -9.75 -2.28
CA LYS A 21 0.94 -10.31 -1.43
C LYS A 21 2.32 -9.82 -1.85
N GLN A 22 2.55 -9.73 -3.16
CA GLN A 22 3.78 -9.18 -3.72
C GLN A 22 3.91 -7.68 -3.50
N LEU A 23 2.82 -6.90 -3.49
CA LEU A 23 2.85 -5.48 -3.13
C LEU A 23 3.32 -5.26 -1.69
N TYR A 24 2.87 -6.10 -0.76
CA TYR A 24 3.34 -6.03 0.62
C TYR A 24 4.82 -6.41 0.75
N LEU A 25 5.27 -7.46 0.04
CA LEU A 25 6.70 -7.79 -0.05
C LEU A 25 7.52 -6.66 -0.67
N LEU A 26 6.98 -5.99 -1.69
CA LEU A 26 7.62 -4.85 -2.32
C LEU A 26 7.79 -3.70 -1.34
N ALA A 27 6.77 -3.40 -0.52
CA ALA A 27 6.89 -2.44 0.57
C ALA A 27 8.00 -2.83 1.57
N GLY A 28 8.13 -4.12 1.88
CA GLY A 28 9.20 -4.66 2.72
C GLY A 28 10.61 -4.50 2.13
N LEU A 29 10.76 -4.51 0.80
CA LEU A 29 12.02 -4.13 0.15
C LEU A 29 12.24 -2.62 0.23
N TYR A 30 11.23 -1.83 -0.11
CA TYR A 30 11.36 -0.37 -0.14
C TYR A 30 11.69 0.22 1.23
N ILE A 31 11.16 -0.30 2.34
CA ILE A 31 11.46 0.22 3.69
C ILE A 31 12.94 0.04 4.07
N ASN A 32 13.63 -0.91 3.44
CA ASN A 32 15.07 -1.15 3.59
C ASN A 32 15.91 -0.58 2.43
N ALA A 33 15.30 0.13 1.48
CA ALA A 33 15.96 0.69 0.32
C ALA A 33 16.26 2.17 0.50
N TYR A 34 17.45 2.58 0.03
CA TYR A 34 17.92 3.96 0.09
C TYR A 34 18.17 4.50 -1.32
N PRO A 35 17.88 5.79 -1.59
CA PRO A 35 18.19 6.41 -2.87
C PRO A 35 19.68 6.29 -3.19
N GLN A 36 20.00 5.91 -4.43
CA GLN A 36 21.36 6.06 -4.93
C GLN A 36 21.58 7.51 -5.40
N ARG A 37 22.77 8.05 -5.14
CA ARG A 37 23.12 9.41 -5.61
C ARG A 37 22.97 9.47 -7.13
N GLU A 38 22.30 10.53 -7.61
CA GLU A 38 22.13 10.82 -9.03
C GLU A 38 21.43 9.70 -9.84
N SER A 39 20.63 8.87 -9.16
CA SER A 39 19.95 7.71 -9.76
C SER A 39 18.44 7.75 -9.53
N ASN A 40 17.70 7.26 -10.52
CA ASN A 40 16.25 7.06 -10.44
C ASN A 40 15.88 5.79 -9.67
N TYR A 41 16.81 5.20 -8.92
CA TYR A 41 16.63 3.96 -8.17
C TYR A 41 16.88 4.14 -6.68
N MET A 42 16.10 3.40 -5.89
CA MET A 42 16.45 3.01 -4.54
C MET A 42 17.07 1.62 -4.58
N THR A 43 18.07 1.36 -3.74
CA THR A 43 18.67 0.02 -3.64
C THR A 43 18.68 -0.53 -2.24
N THR A 44 18.50 -1.84 -2.15
CA THR A 44 18.65 -2.62 -0.92
C THR A 44 19.29 -3.97 -1.22
N ASP A 45 20.01 -4.50 -0.25
CA ASP A 45 20.61 -5.84 -0.28
C ASP A 45 19.95 -6.78 0.74
N THR A 46 18.68 -6.49 1.08
CA THR A 46 17.84 -7.24 2.02
C THR A 46 17.80 -8.72 1.62
N THR A 47 18.17 -9.61 2.53
CA THR A 47 18.14 -11.05 2.26
C THR A 47 16.71 -11.59 2.25
N ILE A 48 16.50 -12.75 1.61
CA ILE A 48 15.19 -13.42 1.59
C ILE A 48 14.71 -13.73 3.02
N SER A 49 15.62 -14.13 3.91
CA SER A 49 15.29 -14.39 5.32
C SER A 49 14.87 -13.12 6.05
N GLN A 50 15.58 -12.00 5.84
CA GLN A 50 15.21 -10.70 6.43
C GLN A 50 13.85 -10.22 5.92
N LEU A 51 13.59 -10.36 4.62
CA LEU A 51 12.29 -9.99 4.05
C LEU A 51 11.17 -10.90 4.58
N SER A 52 11.44 -12.20 4.72
CA SER A 52 10.51 -13.16 5.29
C SER A 52 10.18 -12.85 6.75
N GLU A 53 11.20 -12.55 7.57
CA GLU A 53 11.04 -12.17 8.97
C GLU A 53 10.24 -10.87 9.13
N LEU A 54 10.54 -9.86 8.30
CA LEU A 54 9.85 -8.58 8.32
C LEU A 54 8.37 -8.69 7.92
N THR A 55 8.06 -9.53 6.94
CA THR A 55 6.72 -9.58 6.32
C THR A 55 5.87 -10.75 6.79
N GLY A 56 6.45 -11.74 7.47
CA GLY A 56 5.79 -12.99 7.80
C GLY A 56 5.47 -13.88 6.59
N VAL A 57 5.96 -13.54 5.38
CA VAL A 57 5.76 -14.34 4.17
C VAL A 57 6.87 -15.38 4.04
N SER A 58 6.54 -16.61 3.64
CA SER A 58 7.50 -17.70 3.56
C SER A 58 8.63 -17.44 2.56
N THR A 59 9.81 -17.95 2.88
CA THR A 59 10.99 -17.86 2.02
C THR A 59 10.77 -18.54 0.67
N ASP A 60 10.00 -19.63 0.63
CA ASP A 60 9.64 -20.33 -0.61
C ASP A 60 8.78 -19.46 -1.52
N TYR A 61 7.74 -18.79 -0.99
CA TYR A 61 6.94 -17.87 -1.79
C TYR A 61 7.78 -16.70 -2.33
N ILE A 62 8.69 -16.17 -1.52
CA ILE A 62 9.60 -15.11 -1.95
C ILE A 62 10.46 -15.60 -3.12
N LYS A 63 11.09 -16.77 -3.00
CA LYS A 63 11.97 -17.35 -4.03
C LYS A 63 11.24 -17.72 -5.32
N ASP A 64 10.10 -18.37 -5.19
CA ASP A 64 9.44 -19.05 -6.31
C ASP A 64 8.42 -18.16 -7.01
N SER A 65 7.93 -17.11 -6.35
CA SER A 65 6.90 -16.21 -6.90
C SER A 65 7.33 -14.74 -6.95
N PHE A 66 7.91 -14.19 -5.88
CA PHE A 66 8.19 -12.74 -5.84
C PHE A 66 9.46 -12.35 -6.61
N ILE A 67 10.57 -13.08 -6.41
CA ILE A 67 11.83 -12.79 -7.12
C ILE A 67 11.71 -12.95 -8.64
N PRO A 68 11.08 -14.01 -9.18
CA PRO A 68 10.83 -14.12 -10.62
C PRO A 68 10.01 -12.95 -11.15
N ARG A 69 8.97 -12.54 -10.41
CA ARG A 69 8.13 -11.41 -10.80
C ARG A 69 8.90 -10.09 -10.87
N LEU A 70 9.82 -9.83 -9.94
CA LEU A 70 10.69 -8.65 -10.02
C LEU A 70 11.56 -8.66 -11.29
N LYS A 71 12.08 -9.82 -11.68
CA LYS A 71 12.90 -9.95 -12.90
C LYS A 71 12.10 -9.76 -14.18
N GLU A 72 10.85 -10.20 -14.21
CA GLU A 72 9.93 -9.95 -15.35
C GLU A 72 9.63 -8.47 -15.57
N LEU A 73 9.81 -7.63 -14.54
CA LEU A 73 9.46 -6.21 -14.53
C LEU A 73 10.69 -5.30 -14.69
N GLU A 74 11.77 -5.81 -15.29
CA GLU A 74 12.98 -5.01 -15.59
C GLU A 74 12.68 -3.83 -16.51
N ASP A 75 11.78 -4.00 -17.48
CA ASP A 75 11.32 -2.93 -18.36
C ASP A 75 10.48 -1.86 -17.63
N LYS A 76 9.95 -2.18 -16.44
CA LYS A 76 9.26 -1.26 -15.54
C LYS A 76 10.18 -0.65 -14.47
N GLY A 77 11.48 -0.94 -14.54
CA GLY A 77 12.49 -0.42 -13.62
C GLY A 77 12.66 -1.23 -12.33
N TYR A 78 12.19 -2.48 -12.27
CA TYR A 78 12.51 -3.36 -11.15
C TYR A 78 13.62 -4.33 -11.55
N ARG A 79 14.76 -4.31 -10.86
CA ARG A 79 15.90 -5.17 -11.23
C ARG A 79 16.43 -5.92 -10.02
N VAL A 80 16.82 -7.17 -10.25
CA VAL A 80 17.46 -8.04 -9.25
C VAL A 80 18.80 -8.51 -9.79
N GLU A 81 19.89 -8.03 -9.20
CA GLU A 81 21.25 -8.50 -9.53
C GLU A 81 21.74 -9.45 -8.45
N THR A 82 22.16 -10.66 -8.84
CA THR A 82 22.76 -11.61 -7.90
C THR A 82 24.27 -11.50 -7.99
N ILE A 83 24.90 -11.04 -6.91
CA ILE A 83 26.36 -10.93 -6.80
C ILE A 83 26.88 -12.10 -5.96
N GLN A 84 27.97 -12.70 -6.42
CA GLN A 84 28.73 -13.68 -5.65
C GLN A 84 29.65 -12.92 -4.69
N GLN A 85 29.27 -12.82 -3.40
CA GLN A 85 30.11 -12.13 -2.40
C GLN A 85 31.30 -13.00 -1.96
N GLN A 86 31.08 -14.31 -1.81
CA GLN A 86 32.10 -15.32 -1.46
C GLN A 86 31.77 -16.63 -2.20
N ARG A 87 32.66 -17.64 -2.20
CA ARG A 87 32.46 -18.90 -2.95
C ARG A 87 31.08 -19.57 -2.73
N GLU A 88 30.51 -19.44 -1.54
CA GLU A 88 29.22 -20.06 -1.18
C GLU A 88 28.09 -19.04 -0.92
N ILE A 89 28.40 -17.74 -0.86
CA ILE A 89 27.43 -16.70 -0.50
C ILE A 89 27.04 -15.90 -1.74
N ARG A 90 25.80 -16.09 -2.18
CA ARG A 90 25.14 -15.25 -3.18
C ARG A 90 24.25 -14.22 -2.49
N ARG A 91 24.31 -12.98 -2.96
CA ARG A 91 23.49 -11.88 -2.43
C ARG A 91 22.76 -11.19 -3.56
N ASN A 92 21.47 -10.96 -3.37
CA ASN A 92 20.68 -10.16 -4.30
C ASN A 92 20.79 -8.69 -3.92
N ILE A 93 21.05 -7.84 -4.91
CA ILE A 93 20.83 -6.41 -4.84
C ILE A 93 19.56 -6.11 -5.63
N TYR A 94 18.62 -5.45 -4.97
CA TYR A 94 17.35 -5.02 -5.54
C TYR A 94 17.47 -3.55 -5.93
N TYR A 95 17.08 -3.25 -7.16
CA TYR A 95 16.93 -1.89 -7.68
C TYR A 95 15.45 -1.64 -7.88
N LEU A 96 14.94 -0.64 -7.16
CA LEU A 96 13.53 -0.30 -7.11
C LEU A 96 13.35 1.12 -7.67
N PRO A 97 12.30 1.42 -8.44
CA PRO A 97 12.04 2.78 -8.92
C PRO A 97 11.98 3.82 -7.79
N ASN A 98 12.63 4.96 -7.95
CA ASN A 98 12.58 6.10 -7.03
C ASN A 98 11.88 7.30 -7.70
N PRO A 99 10.55 7.25 -7.88
CA PRO A 99 9.85 8.27 -8.65
C PRO A 99 9.75 9.59 -7.85
N PRO A 100 9.93 10.76 -8.49
CA PRO A 100 9.79 12.06 -7.81
C PRO A 100 8.32 12.47 -7.57
N LYS A 101 7.36 11.77 -8.19
CA LYS A 101 5.92 11.99 -8.10
C LYS A 101 5.16 10.68 -8.29
N ASN A 102 3.84 10.68 -8.05
CA ASN A 102 2.96 9.52 -8.25
C ASN A 102 3.37 8.29 -7.41
N PHE A 103 3.62 8.52 -6.13
CA PHE A 103 3.87 7.48 -5.14
C PHE A 103 2.96 7.68 -3.91
N ARG A 104 2.86 6.62 -3.12
CA ARG A 104 2.19 6.60 -1.81
C ARG A 104 3.22 6.45 -0.71
N ILE A 105 2.98 7.07 0.44
CA ILE A 105 3.81 6.95 1.64
C ILE A 105 3.14 5.98 2.61
N ILE A 106 3.91 5.04 3.14
CA ILE A 106 3.46 4.02 4.09
C ILE A 106 4.44 3.97 5.25
N TRP A 107 3.95 4.04 6.49
CA TRP A 107 4.80 4.02 7.67
C TRP A 107 5.22 2.60 8.08
N ALA A 108 6.34 2.49 8.79
CA ALA A 108 6.95 1.20 9.18
C ALA A 108 6.06 0.36 10.11
N GLU A 109 5.17 1.00 10.85
CA GLU A 109 4.21 0.38 11.77
C GLU A 109 3.30 -0.63 11.07
N LEU A 110 3.09 -0.47 9.75
CA LEU A 110 2.40 -1.46 8.93
C LEU A 110 3.03 -2.86 9.07
N PHE A 111 4.36 -2.97 9.16
CA PHE A 111 5.03 -4.27 9.24
C PHE A 111 4.85 -4.94 10.59
N SER A 112 4.73 -4.16 11.67
CA SER A 112 4.48 -4.66 13.03
C SER A 112 3.01 -4.94 13.34
N ASP A 113 2.07 -4.47 12.51
CA ASP A 113 0.64 -4.70 12.74
C ASP A 113 0.26 -6.18 12.54
N SER A 114 0.02 -6.89 13.63
CA SER A 114 -0.36 -8.30 13.61
C SER A 114 -1.85 -8.53 13.39
N SER A 115 -2.67 -7.47 13.38
CA SER A 115 -4.12 -7.58 13.15
C SER A 115 -4.46 -7.86 11.67
N LEU A 116 -3.54 -7.55 10.76
CA LEU A 116 -3.66 -7.77 9.32
C LEU A 116 -2.68 -8.86 8.86
N SER A 117 -3.20 -9.80 8.08
CA SER A 117 -2.40 -10.77 7.34
C SER A 117 -1.61 -10.10 6.20
N PRO A 118 -0.53 -10.73 5.71
CA PRO A 118 0.26 -10.20 4.59
C PRO A 118 -0.59 -9.84 3.36
N GLU A 119 -1.56 -10.68 3.01
CA GLU A 119 -2.47 -10.43 1.90
C GLU A 119 -3.43 -9.26 2.15
N GLU A 120 -3.96 -9.11 3.37
CA GLU A 120 -4.81 -7.96 3.73
C GLU A 120 -4.03 -6.64 3.65
N LYS A 121 -2.79 -6.62 4.18
CA LYS A 121 -1.88 -5.47 4.04
C LYS A 121 -1.62 -5.16 2.57
N GLY A 122 -1.39 -6.19 1.76
CA GLY A 122 -1.24 -6.09 0.32
C GLY A 122 -2.44 -5.46 -0.38
N VAL A 123 -3.65 -5.90 -0.06
CA VAL A 123 -4.89 -5.37 -0.64
C VAL A 123 -5.08 -3.92 -0.23
N MET A 124 -4.82 -3.59 1.04
CA MET A 124 -4.88 -2.22 1.53
C MET A 124 -3.89 -1.30 0.81
N ILE A 125 -2.63 -1.72 0.61
CA ILE A 125 -1.65 -0.97 -0.18
C ILE A 125 -2.16 -0.76 -1.62
N GLY A 126 -2.71 -1.80 -2.23
CA GLY A 126 -3.30 -1.74 -3.57
C GLY A 126 -4.43 -0.71 -3.66
N LEU A 127 -5.39 -0.77 -2.73
CA LEU A 127 -6.49 0.20 -2.61
C LEU A 127 -5.95 1.62 -2.42
N TYR A 128 -4.93 1.78 -1.57
CA TYR A 128 -4.34 3.09 -1.31
C TYR A 128 -3.66 3.68 -2.55
N CYS A 129 -3.04 2.85 -3.39
CA CYS A 129 -2.54 3.29 -4.69
C CYS A 129 -3.67 3.83 -5.60
N LEU A 130 -4.87 3.23 -5.51
CA LEU A 130 -6.05 3.63 -6.29
C LEU A 130 -6.84 4.82 -5.70
N CYS A 131 -6.50 5.29 -4.49
CA CYS A 131 -7.17 6.45 -3.91
C CYS A 131 -7.03 7.72 -4.77
N VAL A 132 -7.98 8.64 -4.64
CA VAL A 132 -7.84 9.99 -5.21
C VAL A 132 -6.60 10.67 -4.61
N ASN A 133 -5.92 11.50 -5.39
CA ASN A 133 -4.67 12.14 -4.94
C ASN A 133 -4.89 13.01 -3.70
N LYS A 134 -3.99 12.83 -2.72
CA LYS A 134 -4.06 13.47 -1.39
C LYS A 134 -5.31 13.10 -0.60
N GLU A 135 -6.00 12.03 -0.96
CA GLU A 135 -7.22 11.56 -0.31
C GLU A 135 -7.11 10.09 0.07
N PHE A 136 -8.04 9.65 0.91
CA PHE A 136 -8.13 8.27 1.39
C PHE A 136 -9.30 7.50 0.77
N ARG A 137 -9.96 8.09 -0.24
CA ARG A 137 -11.16 7.53 -0.87
C ARG A 137 -10.88 6.89 -2.22
N VAL A 138 -11.55 5.78 -2.49
CA VAL A 138 -11.52 5.04 -3.74
C VAL A 138 -12.90 5.14 -4.40
N ASP A 139 -12.96 5.92 -5.48
CA ASP A 139 -14.16 6.06 -6.33
C ASP A 139 -14.01 5.19 -7.58
N LEU A 140 -13.99 3.88 -7.32
CA LEU A 140 -13.97 2.86 -8.35
C LEU A 140 -14.97 1.77 -7.96
N SER A 141 -15.69 1.26 -8.95
CA SER A 141 -16.49 0.05 -8.76
C SER A 141 -15.60 -1.12 -8.35
N ASP A 142 -16.16 -2.07 -7.58
CA ASP A 142 -15.46 -3.31 -7.21
C ASP A 142 -14.84 -4.01 -8.41
N LYS A 143 -15.53 -4.00 -9.56
CA LYS A 143 -15.04 -4.57 -10.82
C LYS A 143 -13.77 -3.89 -11.29
N ALA A 144 -13.75 -2.56 -11.31
CA ALA A 144 -12.56 -1.82 -11.68
C ALA A 144 -11.41 -2.09 -10.69
N ILE A 145 -11.70 -2.15 -9.38
CA ILE A 145 -10.69 -2.41 -8.35
C ILE A 145 -10.04 -3.77 -8.54
N TYR A 146 -10.82 -4.87 -8.55
CA TYR A 146 -10.21 -6.19 -8.65
C TYR A 146 -9.52 -6.42 -10.00
N SER A 147 -9.97 -5.76 -11.08
CA SER A 147 -9.26 -5.78 -12.36
C SER A 147 -7.93 -5.02 -12.29
N HIS A 148 -7.86 -3.88 -11.59
CA HIS A 148 -6.63 -3.12 -11.43
C HIS A 148 -5.59 -3.81 -10.54
N LEU A 149 -6.05 -4.55 -9.52
CA LEU A 149 -5.18 -5.26 -8.57
C LEU A 149 -4.83 -6.69 -9.02
N ASP A 150 -5.22 -7.09 -10.24
CA ASP A 150 -5.06 -8.44 -10.76
C ASP A 150 -5.59 -9.52 -9.81
N MET A 151 -6.83 -9.32 -9.34
CA MET A 151 -7.48 -10.19 -8.37
C MET A 151 -8.75 -10.83 -8.95
N ALA A 152 -8.96 -12.10 -8.60
CA ALA A 152 -10.26 -12.73 -8.83
C ALA A 152 -11.35 -12.05 -7.99
N LYS A 153 -12.55 -11.88 -8.56
CA LYS A 153 -13.71 -11.23 -7.93
C LYS A 153 -13.98 -11.72 -6.50
N ASN A 154 -14.03 -13.03 -6.30
CA ASN A 154 -14.36 -13.61 -4.99
C ASN A 154 -13.23 -13.44 -3.97
N THR A 155 -11.97 -13.45 -4.42
CA THR A 155 -10.80 -13.17 -3.60
C THR A 155 -10.83 -11.71 -3.12
N TYR A 156 -11.09 -10.77 -4.02
CA TYR A 156 -11.23 -9.36 -3.66
C TYR A 156 -12.36 -9.15 -2.65
N LYS A 157 -13.56 -9.69 -2.91
CA LYS A 157 -14.70 -9.59 -1.98
C LYS A 157 -14.34 -10.08 -0.58
N LYS A 158 -13.72 -11.26 -0.47
CA LYS A 158 -13.25 -11.82 0.80
C LYS A 158 -12.37 -10.82 1.56
N TYR A 159 -11.33 -10.28 0.93
CA TYR A 159 -10.40 -9.37 1.60
C TYR A 159 -11.01 -8.00 1.89
N ARG A 160 -11.86 -7.49 1.00
CA ARG A 160 -12.64 -6.27 1.23
C ARG A 160 -13.49 -6.43 2.48
N ASP A 161 -14.23 -7.53 2.61
CA ASP A 161 -15.13 -7.77 3.74
C ASP A 161 -14.36 -7.92 5.06
N LEU A 162 -13.21 -8.61 5.03
CA LEU A 162 -12.30 -8.68 6.19
C LEU A 162 -11.76 -7.30 6.58
N LEU A 163 -11.38 -6.46 5.62
CA LEU A 163 -10.90 -5.10 5.90
C LEU A 163 -12.02 -4.17 6.41
N ILE A 164 -13.27 -4.40 6.01
CA ILE A 164 -14.44 -3.71 6.59
C ILE A 164 -14.66 -4.16 8.04
N GLU A 165 -14.63 -5.47 8.30
CA GLU A 165 -14.76 -6.03 9.66
C GLU A 165 -13.69 -5.47 10.60
N LYS A 166 -12.45 -5.36 10.11
CA LYS A 166 -11.31 -4.80 10.83
C LYS A 166 -11.26 -3.27 10.87
N LYS A 167 -12.31 -2.59 10.40
CA LYS A 167 -12.43 -1.13 10.43
C LYS A 167 -11.29 -0.40 9.70
N VAL A 168 -10.77 -1.01 8.65
CA VAL A 168 -9.79 -0.41 7.73
C VAL A 168 -10.52 0.26 6.56
N ILE A 169 -11.54 -0.40 6.01
CA ILE A 169 -12.41 0.16 4.97
C ILE A 169 -13.72 0.59 5.61
N TRP A 170 -14.13 1.81 5.33
CA TRP A 170 -15.41 2.39 5.74
C TRP A 170 -16.20 2.84 4.53
N SER A 171 -17.52 2.92 4.68
CA SER A 171 -18.38 3.67 3.77
C SER A 171 -18.26 5.16 4.08
N SER A 172 -18.49 6.03 3.10
CA SER A 172 -18.41 7.48 3.34
C SER A 172 -19.49 8.01 4.29
N TYR A 173 -20.56 7.24 4.56
CA TYR A 173 -21.56 7.56 5.60
C TYR A 173 -21.00 7.45 7.03
N ASP A 174 -20.00 6.59 7.24
CA ASP A 174 -19.55 6.20 8.58
C ASP A 174 -18.24 6.89 9.00
N VAL A 175 -17.71 7.79 8.17
CA VAL A 175 -16.44 8.48 8.43
C VAL A 175 -16.67 9.88 8.99
N PRO A 176 -15.67 10.47 9.67
CA PRO A 176 -15.73 11.88 10.05
C PRO A 176 -16.04 12.77 8.83
N MET A 177 -16.83 13.82 9.04
CA MET A 177 -17.28 14.72 7.96
C MET A 177 -16.14 15.29 7.11
N ALA A 178 -14.98 15.56 7.73
CA ALA A 178 -13.75 15.99 7.04
C ALA A 178 -13.27 15.03 5.93
N LEU A 179 -13.73 13.77 5.96
CA LEU A 179 -13.37 12.71 5.03
C LEU A 179 -14.58 12.23 4.20
N ALA A 180 -15.78 12.73 4.50
CA ALA A 180 -16.99 12.36 3.79
C ALA A 180 -16.99 12.95 2.38
N TRP A 181 -17.46 12.17 1.41
CA TRP A 181 -17.71 12.59 0.04
C TRP A 181 -19.20 12.52 -0.24
N THR A 182 -19.89 13.62 0.03
CA THR A 182 -21.35 13.72 -0.04
C THR A 182 -21.93 13.37 -1.41
N GLU A 183 -21.20 13.66 -2.48
CA GLU A 183 -21.59 13.31 -3.86
C GLU A 183 -21.40 11.82 -4.19
N HIS A 184 -20.59 11.09 -3.42
CA HIS A 184 -20.22 9.69 -3.64
C HIS A 184 -20.23 8.92 -2.31
N MET A 185 -21.37 8.90 -1.63
CA MET A 185 -21.45 8.33 -0.28
C MET A 185 -21.17 6.80 -0.23
N GLU A 186 -21.37 6.11 -1.35
CA GLU A 186 -21.01 4.69 -1.54
C GLU A 186 -19.50 4.45 -1.76
N SER A 187 -18.70 5.51 -1.78
CA SER A 187 -17.25 5.40 -1.96
C SER A 187 -16.58 4.75 -0.75
N LYS A 188 -15.51 4.00 -1.02
CA LYS A 188 -14.74 3.32 0.03
C LYS A 188 -13.68 4.27 0.57
N VAL A 189 -13.65 4.45 1.88
CA VAL A 189 -12.67 5.30 2.56
C VAL A 189 -11.72 4.43 3.40
N LEU A 190 -10.41 4.61 3.20
CA LEU A 190 -9.37 3.90 3.94
C LEU A 190 -9.00 4.66 5.22
N LEU A 191 -9.37 4.13 6.37
CA LEU A 191 -9.00 4.69 7.68
C LEU A 191 -7.93 3.83 8.37
N TYR A 192 -6.77 3.70 7.71
CA TYR A 192 -5.59 3.07 8.33
C TYR A 192 -4.61 4.15 8.80
N PRO A 193 -4.20 4.19 10.09
CA PRO A 193 -3.41 5.28 10.67
C PRO A 193 -2.03 5.50 10.01
N HIS A 194 -1.50 4.49 9.33
CA HIS A 194 -0.10 4.48 8.86
C HIS A 194 0.01 4.68 7.34
N LEU A 195 -0.97 5.37 6.74
CA LEU A 195 -0.97 5.76 5.32
C LEU A 195 -0.86 7.28 5.17
N GLY A 196 0.01 7.71 4.25
CA GLY A 196 0.19 9.13 3.92
C GLY A 196 1.26 9.82 4.75
N HIS A 197 1.73 10.96 4.25
CA HIS A 197 2.55 11.87 5.06
C HIS A 197 1.66 12.52 6.12
N ASP A 198 0.61 13.20 5.65
CA ASP A 198 -0.51 13.63 6.49
C ASP A 198 -1.52 12.49 6.47
N THR A 199 -1.79 11.92 7.64
CA THR A 199 -2.70 10.78 7.79
C THR A 199 -4.15 11.26 7.77
N TRP A 200 -5.09 10.31 7.74
CA TRP A 200 -6.51 10.65 7.88
C TRP A 200 -6.80 11.30 9.24
N ILE A 201 -6.04 10.93 10.29
CA ILE A 201 -6.17 11.50 11.64
C ILE A 201 -5.77 12.98 11.61
N ASP A 202 -4.65 13.30 10.96
CA ASP A 202 -4.17 14.69 10.84
C ASP A 202 -5.20 15.56 10.09
N LYS A 203 -5.81 15.02 9.03
CA LYS A 203 -6.89 15.71 8.30
C LYS A 203 -8.10 15.99 9.19
N VAL A 204 -8.52 15.01 9.98
CA VAL A 204 -9.70 15.17 10.86
C VAL A 204 -9.42 16.17 11.97
N ILE A 205 -8.24 16.11 12.60
CA ILE A 205 -7.88 17.03 13.69
C ILE A 205 -7.71 18.48 13.20
N SER A 206 -7.24 18.66 11.96
CA SER A 206 -7.03 20.00 11.38
C SER A 206 -8.28 20.63 10.77
N HIS A 207 -9.37 19.88 10.60
CA HIS A 207 -10.61 20.38 10.00
C HIS A 207 -11.61 20.85 11.07
N VAL A 208 -12.00 22.12 11.00
CA VAL A 208 -13.09 22.71 11.78
C VAL A 208 -14.23 23.00 10.81
N PRO A 209 -15.31 22.20 10.83
CA PRO A 209 -16.39 22.38 9.87
C PRO A 209 -17.24 23.62 10.18
N ASP A 210 -17.80 24.22 9.15
CA ASP A 210 -18.75 25.32 9.29
C ASP A 210 -20.22 24.86 9.33
N ASP A 211 -21.13 25.78 9.68
CA ASP A 211 -22.56 25.49 9.84
C ASP A 211 -23.23 25.03 8.52
N ASP A 212 -22.74 25.52 7.37
CA ASP A 212 -23.28 25.15 6.05
C ASP A 212 -22.84 23.74 5.65
N GLU A 213 -21.58 23.37 5.91
CA GLU A 213 -21.04 22.02 5.74
C GLU A 213 -21.78 21.02 6.63
N ILE A 214 -21.99 21.35 7.91
CA ILE A 214 -22.75 20.52 8.85
C ILE A 214 -24.17 20.31 8.33
N LYS A 215 -24.86 21.40 7.94
CA LYS A 215 -26.23 21.32 7.44
C LYS A 215 -26.32 20.47 6.18
N HIS A 216 -25.44 20.70 5.21
CA HIS A 216 -25.41 19.94 3.97
C HIS A 216 -25.20 18.44 4.23
N TYR A 217 -24.27 18.08 5.12
CA TYR A 217 -24.06 16.69 5.50
C TYR A 217 -25.30 16.08 6.15
N LEU A 218 -25.93 16.77 7.11
CA LEU A 218 -27.14 16.31 7.78
C LEU A 218 -28.32 16.13 6.81
N ASP A 219 -28.51 17.05 5.86
CA ASP A 219 -29.54 16.94 4.84
C ASP A 219 -29.28 15.72 3.93
N THR A 220 -28.02 15.47 3.56
CA THR A 220 -27.65 14.33 2.70
C THR A 220 -27.89 12.96 3.36
N ILE A 221 -27.63 12.83 4.66
CA ILE A 221 -27.82 11.54 5.37
C ILE A 221 -29.28 11.29 5.81
N ASN A 222 -30.13 12.31 5.85
CA ASN A 222 -31.52 12.19 6.28
C ASN A 222 -32.51 11.92 5.12
N ASP A 223 -32.06 12.05 3.87
CA ASP A 223 -32.85 11.79 2.65
C ASP A 223 -32.82 10.30 2.20
N GLU A 224 -32.17 9.41 2.98
CA GLU A 224 -32.14 7.93 2.79
C GLU A 224 -32.90 7.15 3.87
#